data_AF-A0A914UBV5-F1
#
_entry.id   AF-A0A914UBV5-F1
#
_cell.length_a   1.000
_cell.length_b   1.000
_cell.length_c   1.000
_cell.angle_alpha   90.00
_cell.angle_beta   90.00
_cell.angle_gamma   90.00
#
_symmetry.space_group_name_H-M   'P 1'
#
loop_
_entity.id
_entity.type
_entity.pdbx_description
1 polymer ?
#
loop_
_entity_poly.entity_id
_entity_poly.type
_entity_poly.pdbx_seq_one_letter_code
_entity_poly.pdbx_strand_id
1 'polypeptide(L)'
;MEKILLKDYIPKKDTQQNKFLKKYPEYDGRGILIAIIDTGVDVSLPGMQKTSTGLPKIIDCYDFSGDGDVDTSTVRKMGNDNFLIRLSNRKMKIPQTWKNPSGKWHLGIKSCSNFYQRILDEIKKSNQSEVSETKTDAAVKLKKAWKNIENAKNNNIDCISSHGSVVGEVAAAHFHRKPEKNGLAPGAQILSMKASKELEIEKMLKKCIELGVDIINLSVVHSIFKHR
;
A
#
# COMPACT_ATOMS: atom_id res chain seq x y z
N MET A 1 16.58 -0.06 24.58
CA MET A 1 16.20 -1.09 23.59
C MET A 1 17.07 -0.89 22.36
N GLU A 2 18.01 -1.81 22.12
CA GLU A 2 18.84 -1.81 20.91
C GLU A 2 17.94 -1.82 19.67
N LYS A 3 18.21 -0.91 18.72
CA LYS A 3 17.64 -0.98 17.38
C LYS A 3 18.21 -2.21 16.70
N ILE A 4 17.49 -3.32 16.74
CA ILE A 4 17.77 -4.49 15.90
C ILE A 4 17.77 -3.99 14.46
N LEU A 5 18.93 -4.04 13.80
CA LEU A 5 19.09 -3.58 12.43
C LEU A 5 18.49 -4.63 11.51
N LEU A 6 17.71 -4.21 10.49
CA LEU A 6 17.15 -5.08 9.45
C LEU A 6 18.17 -6.10 8.86
N LYS A 7 19.47 -5.76 8.92
CA LYS A 7 20.59 -6.62 8.50
C LYS A 7 20.59 -8.00 9.19
N ASP A 8 20.08 -8.09 10.42
CA ASP A 8 20.14 -9.30 11.24
C ASP A 8 18.95 -10.24 10.95
N TYR A 9 17.91 -9.76 10.24
CA TYR A 9 16.75 -10.54 9.83
C TYR A 9 16.84 -11.09 8.39
N ILE A 10 17.72 -10.55 7.54
CA ILE A 10 17.89 -11.06 6.16
C ILE A 10 18.97 -12.14 6.17
N PRO A 11 18.66 -13.41 5.86
CA PRO A 11 19.60 -14.54 5.99
C PRO A 11 20.63 -14.59 4.84
N LYS A 12 21.27 -13.47 4.49
CA LYS A 12 22.24 -13.38 3.36
C LYS A 12 23.47 -14.26 3.54
N LYS A 13 23.87 -14.48 4.79
CA LYS A 13 25.01 -15.35 5.14
C LYS A 13 24.64 -16.80 4.92
N ASP A 14 23.50 -17.22 5.46
CA ASP A 14 23.03 -18.61 5.42
C ASP A 14 22.62 -19.02 4.00
N THR A 15 21.98 -18.12 3.26
CA THR A 15 21.64 -18.29 1.83
C THR A 15 22.85 -18.14 0.89
N GLN A 16 24.01 -17.75 1.43
CA GLN A 16 25.24 -17.49 0.65
C GLN A 16 25.09 -16.47 -0.48
N GLN A 17 24.05 -15.62 -0.43
CA GLN A 17 23.72 -14.63 -1.46
C GLN A 17 24.91 -13.73 -1.79
N ASN A 18 25.67 -13.29 -0.78
CA ASN A 18 26.86 -12.47 -0.98
C ASN A 18 27.95 -13.18 -1.81
N LYS A 19 28.14 -14.49 -1.63
CA LYS A 19 29.12 -15.26 -2.41
C LYS A 19 28.63 -15.42 -3.85
N PHE A 20 27.33 -15.67 -4.02
CA PHE A 20 26.70 -15.82 -5.33
C PHE A 20 26.82 -14.54 -6.15
N LEU A 21 26.44 -13.38 -5.60
CA LEU A 21 26.53 -12.09 -6.30
C LEU A 21 27.98 -11.64 -6.55
N LYS A 22 28.94 -12.02 -5.70
CA LYS A 22 30.35 -11.80 -6.00
C LYS A 22 30.82 -12.58 -7.24
N LYS A 23 30.29 -13.79 -7.43
CA LYS A 23 30.62 -14.64 -8.59
C LYS A 23 29.84 -14.23 -9.84
N TYR A 24 28.59 -13.81 -9.67
CA TYR A 24 27.69 -13.41 -10.74
C TYR A 24 27.05 -12.04 -10.43
N PRO A 25 27.79 -10.93 -10.64
CA PRO A 25 27.33 -9.59 -10.24
C PRO A 25 26.03 -9.15 -10.90
N GLU A 26 25.76 -9.64 -12.10
CA GLU A 26 24.58 -9.28 -12.89
C GLU A 26 23.33 -10.11 -12.52
N TYR A 27 23.45 -11.08 -11.62
CA TYR A 27 22.38 -12.03 -11.28
C TYR A 27 21.69 -11.60 -9.97
N ASP A 28 21.40 -10.30 -9.88
CA ASP A 28 20.84 -9.63 -8.71
C ASP A 28 19.31 -9.48 -8.76
N GLY A 29 18.66 -10.20 -9.66
CA GLY A 29 17.22 -10.17 -9.90
C GLY A 29 16.78 -9.16 -10.96
N ARG A 30 17.70 -8.51 -11.67
CA ARG A 30 17.33 -7.66 -12.82
C ARG A 30 16.46 -8.42 -13.83
N GLY A 31 15.42 -7.75 -14.34
CA GLY A 31 14.45 -8.34 -15.26
C GLY A 31 13.45 -9.29 -14.62
N ILE A 32 13.50 -9.49 -13.29
CA ILE A 32 12.53 -10.30 -12.54
C ILE A 32 11.48 -9.40 -11.91
N LEU A 33 10.21 -9.77 -12.06
CA LEU A 33 9.06 -9.17 -11.41
C LEU A 33 8.55 -10.06 -10.27
N ILE A 34 8.52 -9.49 -9.05
CA ILE A 34 8.04 -10.17 -7.85
C ILE A 34 6.70 -9.56 -7.42
N ALA A 35 5.64 -10.37 -7.32
CA ALA A 35 4.41 -9.95 -6.64
C ALA A 35 4.54 -10.19 -5.14
N ILE A 36 4.33 -9.14 -4.35
CA ILE A 36 4.19 -9.21 -2.89
C ILE A 36 2.70 -9.16 -2.56
N ILE A 37 2.14 -10.33 -2.26
CA ILE A 37 0.76 -10.47 -1.80
C ILE A 37 0.76 -10.39 -0.27
N ASP A 38 0.39 -9.22 0.26
CA ASP A 38 0.42 -8.90 1.69
C ASP A 38 -0.62 -7.80 2.01
N THR A 39 -0.45 -7.04 3.09
CA THR A 39 -1.27 -5.86 3.43
C THR A 39 -0.88 -4.59 2.66
N GLY A 40 0.13 -4.69 1.79
CA GLY A 40 0.63 -3.60 0.95
C GLY A 40 2.06 -3.16 1.29
N VAL A 41 2.76 -2.58 0.30
CA VAL A 41 4.16 -2.13 0.38
C VAL A 41 4.23 -0.60 0.30
N ASP A 42 4.97 0.02 1.22
CA ASP A 42 5.21 1.46 1.22
C ASP A 42 6.24 1.87 0.17
N VAL A 43 5.76 2.56 -0.87
CA VAL A 43 6.57 3.10 -1.97
C VAL A 43 7.50 4.24 -1.55
N SER A 44 7.28 4.87 -0.40
CA SER A 44 8.08 5.99 0.07
C SER A 44 9.37 5.56 0.79
N LEU A 45 9.53 4.26 1.06
CA LEU A 45 10.70 3.76 1.76
C LEU A 45 11.97 3.94 0.92
N PRO A 46 13.11 4.32 1.54
CA PRO A 46 14.34 4.60 0.79
C PRO A 46 14.85 3.40 -0.05
N GLY A 47 14.62 2.17 0.42
CA GLY A 47 14.98 0.94 -0.30
C GLY A 47 13.99 0.56 -1.41
N MET A 48 12.83 1.22 -1.48
CA MET A 48 11.73 0.96 -2.41
C MET A 48 11.64 1.97 -3.56
N GLN A 49 12.69 2.78 -3.77
CA GLN A 49 12.68 3.80 -4.81
C GLN A 49 13.08 3.25 -6.17
N LYS A 50 14.27 2.64 -6.26
CA LYS A 50 14.88 2.22 -7.54
C LYS A 50 15.57 0.88 -7.42
N THR A 51 15.58 0.10 -8.50
CA THR A 51 16.42 -1.10 -8.65
C THR A 51 17.90 -0.75 -8.73
N SER A 52 18.77 -1.75 -8.67
CA SER A 52 20.21 -1.60 -8.92
C SER A 52 20.54 -1.01 -10.30
N THR A 53 19.67 -1.23 -11.29
CA THR A 53 19.78 -0.68 -12.65
C THR A 53 19.09 0.68 -12.83
N GLY A 54 18.52 1.25 -11.76
CA GLY A 54 17.92 2.58 -11.76
C GLY A 54 16.45 2.65 -12.20
N LEU A 55 15.83 1.52 -12.51
CA LEU A 55 14.40 1.42 -12.81
C LEU A 55 13.54 1.63 -11.56
N PRO A 56 12.27 2.04 -11.67
CA PRO A 56 11.34 2.08 -10.54
C PRO A 56 11.27 0.71 -9.85
N LYS A 57 11.42 0.69 -8.52
CA LYS A 57 11.39 -0.57 -7.76
C LYS A 57 9.98 -1.13 -7.67
N ILE A 58 8.99 -0.32 -7.35
CA ILE A 58 7.58 -0.72 -7.34
C ILE A 58 6.95 -0.23 -8.63
N ILE A 59 6.43 -1.15 -9.44
CA ILE A 59 5.88 -0.81 -10.75
C ILE A 59 4.40 -0.42 -10.68
N ASP A 60 3.66 -1.02 -9.75
CA ASP A 60 2.24 -0.79 -9.58
C ASP A 60 1.76 -1.33 -8.22
N CYS A 61 0.59 -0.86 -7.76
CA CYS A 61 -0.12 -1.46 -6.64
C CYS A 61 -1.57 -1.81 -6.97
N TYR A 62 -1.98 -3.02 -6.62
CA TYR A 62 -3.35 -3.49 -6.71
C TYR A 62 -3.95 -3.68 -5.33
N ASP A 63 -5.12 -3.08 -5.10
CA ASP A 63 -5.92 -3.32 -3.91
C ASP A 63 -7.02 -4.34 -4.20
N PHE A 64 -6.94 -5.52 -3.60
CA PHE A 64 -7.99 -6.55 -3.67
C PHE A 64 -8.90 -6.53 -2.43
N SER A 65 -8.67 -5.64 -1.47
CA SER A 65 -9.53 -5.55 -0.28
C SER A 65 -10.84 -4.80 -0.54
N GLY A 66 -10.89 -3.97 -1.57
CA GLY A 66 -12.03 -3.08 -1.85
C GLY A 66 -12.13 -1.90 -0.88
N ASP A 67 -11.15 -1.73 0.01
CA ASP A 67 -11.12 -0.60 0.96
C ASP A 67 -11.01 0.75 0.21
N GLY A 68 -10.45 0.74 -1.00
CA GLY A 68 -10.42 1.90 -1.91
C GLY A 68 -11.70 2.13 -2.74
N ASP A 69 -12.60 1.14 -2.86
CA ASP A 69 -13.68 1.19 -3.87
C ASP A 69 -14.70 2.29 -3.61
N VAL A 70 -15.02 3.07 -4.65
CA VAL A 70 -16.04 4.12 -4.61
C VAL A 70 -17.04 3.85 -5.72
N ASP A 71 -18.31 3.66 -5.35
CA ASP A 71 -19.38 3.62 -6.33
C ASP A 71 -19.50 4.98 -7.04
N THR A 72 -19.24 4.97 -8.35
CA THR A 72 -19.30 6.13 -9.23
C THR A 72 -20.35 5.98 -10.34
N SER A 73 -21.30 5.07 -10.15
CA SER A 73 -22.41 4.79 -11.08
C SER A 73 -23.30 6.00 -11.33
N THR A 74 -23.38 6.92 -10.36
CA THR A 74 -24.20 8.13 -10.51
C THR A 74 -23.53 9.14 -11.43
N VAL A 75 -24.16 9.40 -12.58
CA VAL A 75 -23.68 10.38 -13.56
C VAL A 75 -24.51 11.66 -13.48
N ARG A 76 -23.85 12.82 -13.44
CA ARG A 76 -24.48 14.14 -13.53
C ARG A 76 -23.87 14.98 -14.63
N LYS A 77 -24.67 15.88 -15.20
CA LYS A 77 -24.21 16.94 -16.10
C LYS A 77 -23.94 18.22 -15.30
N MET A 78 -23.10 19.09 -15.84
CA MET A 78 -22.84 20.40 -15.24
C MET A 78 -24.15 21.21 -15.18
N GLY A 79 -24.42 21.88 -14.06
CA GLY A 79 -25.46 22.88 -13.98
C GLY A 79 -24.97 24.23 -14.51
N ASN A 80 -25.83 25.25 -14.41
CA ASN A 80 -25.46 26.63 -14.73
C ASN A 80 -24.33 27.10 -13.78
N ASP A 81 -23.45 27.97 -14.29
CA ASP A 81 -22.34 28.61 -13.55
C ASP A 81 -21.18 27.69 -13.08
N ASN A 82 -20.89 26.59 -13.80
CA ASN A 82 -19.80 25.64 -13.47
C ASN A 82 -19.94 24.95 -12.10
N PHE A 83 -21.17 24.81 -11.62
CA PHE A 83 -21.48 24.06 -10.41
C PHE A 83 -22.07 22.68 -10.73
N LEU A 84 -21.64 21.69 -9.94
CA LEU A 84 -22.17 20.33 -9.93
C LEU A 84 -22.78 20.05 -8.55
N ILE A 85 -23.99 19.50 -8.51
CA ILE A 85 -24.59 19.06 -7.24
C ILE A 85 -23.96 17.70 -6.88
N ARG A 86 -23.40 17.55 -5.67
CA ARG A 86 -22.84 16.28 -5.16
C ARG A 86 -23.94 15.30 -4.74
N LEU A 87 -23.55 14.06 -4.42
CA LEU A 87 -24.42 13.06 -3.79
C LEU A 87 -24.94 13.50 -2.41
N SER A 88 -24.19 14.37 -1.70
CA SER A 88 -24.60 14.97 -0.43
C SER A 88 -25.53 16.19 -0.57
N ASN A 89 -26.08 16.44 -1.77
CA ASN A 89 -26.89 17.61 -2.12
C ASN A 89 -26.21 18.98 -1.95
N ARG A 90 -24.89 19.02 -1.72
CA ARG A 90 -24.09 20.25 -1.69
C ARG A 90 -23.61 20.63 -3.09
N LYS A 91 -23.50 21.93 -3.38
CA LYS A 91 -22.90 22.43 -4.63
C LYS A 91 -21.37 22.28 -4.59
N MET A 92 -20.77 21.91 -5.72
CA MET A 92 -19.33 21.81 -5.94
C MET A 92 -18.96 22.61 -7.18
N LYS A 93 -18.06 23.57 -7.05
CA LYS A 93 -17.50 24.28 -8.20
C LYS A 93 -16.45 23.40 -8.86
N ILE A 94 -16.57 23.17 -10.15
CA ILE A 94 -15.56 22.43 -10.91
C ILE A 94 -14.51 23.42 -11.42
N PRO A 95 -13.20 23.19 -11.18
CA PRO A 95 -12.15 24.01 -11.76
C PRO A 95 -12.22 24.02 -13.28
N GLN A 96 -12.13 25.20 -13.91
CA GLN A 96 -12.13 25.33 -15.38
C GLN A 96 -10.92 24.65 -16.03
N THR A 97 -9.86 24.39 -15.25
CA THR A 97 -8.67 23.66 -15.70
C THR A 97 -8.94 22.18 -15.98
N TRP A 98 -10.05 21.63 -15.46
CA TRP A 98 -10.39 20.21 -15.65
C TRP A 98 -11.04 20.00 -17.02
N LYS A 99 -10.35 19.23 -17.88
CA LYS A 99 -10.87 18.86 -19.20
C LYS A 99 -11.77 17.63 -19.07
N ASN A 100 -13.04 17.76 -19.46
CA ASN A 100 -13.97 16.63 -19.54
C ASN A 100 -14.60 16.58 -20.95
N PRO A 101 -14.00 15.84 -21.90
CA PRO A 101 -14.51 15.75 -23.27
C PRO A 101 -15.93 15.16 -23.38
N SER A 102 -16.31 14.29 -22.44
CA SER A 102 -17.60 13.59 -22.47
C SER A 102 -18.78 14.44 -21.97
N GLY A 103 -18.49 15.51 -21.21
CA GLY A 103 -19.49 16.31 -20.50
C GLY A 103 -20.24 15.57 -19.37
N LYS A 104 -19.93 14.30 -19.13
CA LYS A 104 -20.52 13.46 -18.07
C LYS A 104 -19.61 13.44 -16.85
N TRP A 105 -20.16 13.68 -15.67
CA TRP A 105 -19.41 13.63 -14.41
C TRP A 105 -19.87 12.44 -13.59
N HIS A 106 -18.97 11.49 -13.36
CA HIS A 106 -19.17 10.35 -12.49
C HIS A 106 -18.94 10.77 -11.05
N LEU A 107 -19.94 10.56 -10.20
CA LEU A 107 -19.93 11.01 -8.82
C LEU A 107 -19.87 9.81 -7.88
N GLY A 108 -18.90 9.86 -6.96
CA GLY A 108 -18.81 8.92 -5.85
C GLY A 108 -18.60 9.65 -4.53
N ILE A 109 -19.05 9.02 -3.45
CA ILE A 109 -18.82 9.48 -2.08
C ILE A 109 -18.38 8.29 -1.23
N LYS A 110 -17.30 8.46 -0.48
CA LYS A 110 -16.86 7.50 0.52
C LYS A 110 -16.65 8.22 1.83
N SER A 111 -17.15 7.63 2.91
CA SER A 111 -16.95 8.21 4.23
C SER A 111 -15.47 8.15 4.61
N CYS A 112 -14.92 9.26 5.14
CA CYS A 112 -13.57 9.28 5.69
C CYS A 112 -13.36 8.19 6.75
N SER A 113 -14.40 7.83 7.51
CA SER A 113 -14.32 6.76 8.51
C SER A 113 -13.93 5.41 7.90
N ASN A 114 -14.33 5.14 6.66
CA ASN A 114 -14.09 3.85 6.01
C ASN A 114 -12.61 3.68 5.65
N PHE A 115 -11.92 4.77 5.28
CA PHE A 115 -10.46 4.75 5.04
C PHE A 115 -9.66 4.51 6.31
N TYR A 116 -10.18 4.93 7.47
CA TYR A 116 -9.48 4.81 8.76
C TYR A 116 -10.10 3.78 9.68
N GLN A 117 -10.94 2.87 9.16
CA GLN A 117 -11.70 1.93 9.98
C GLN A 117 -10.77 1.11 10.88
N ARG A 118 -9.61 0.70 10.36
CA ARG A 118 -8.59 -0.01 11.15
C ARG A 118 -8.06 0.81 12.32
N ILE A 119 -7.70 2.08 12.11
CA ILE A 119 -7.25 2.98 13.18
C ILE A 119 -8.38 3.21 14.19
N LEU A 120 -9.62 3.38 13.70
CA LEU A 120 -10.79 3.56 14.55
C LEU A 120 -11.06 2.31 15.40
N ASP A 121 -10.87 1.11 14.84
CA ASP A 121 -11.04 -0.15 15.54
C ASP A 121 -9.92 -0.39 16.56
N GLU A 122 -8.67 -0.01 16.24
CA GLU A 122 -7.54 -0.02 17.17
C GLU A 122 -7.78 0.94 18.34
N ILE A 123 -8.26 2.17 18.08
CA ILE A 123 -8.63 3.15 19.11
C ILE A 123 -9.78 2.61 19.98
N LYS A 124 -10.78 1.95 19.40
CA LYS A 124 -11.88 1.34 20.17
C LYS A 124 -11.38 0.22 21.08
N LYS A 125 -10.44 -0.60 20.61
CA LYS A 125 -9.83 -1.69 21.40
C LYS A 125 -8.96 -1.15 22.53
N SER A 126 -8.17 -0.10 22.29
CA SER A 126 -7.38 0.55 23.35
C SER A 126 -8.27 1.26 24.38
N ASN A 127 -9.39 1.85 23.96
CA ASN A 127 -10.32 2.51 24.87
C ASN A 127 -11.20 1.54 25.69
N GLN A 128 -11.23 0.24 25.34
CA GLN A 128 -11.88 -0.78 26.18
C GLN A 128 -10.96 -1.28 27.32
N SER A 129 -9.67 -0.94 27.30
CA SER A 129 -8.71 -1.37 28.34
C SER A 129 -8.39 -0.29 29.37
N GLU A 130 -8.80 0.96 29.18
CA GLU A 130 -8.63 2.05 30.16
C GLU A 130 -9.94 2.83 30.35
N VAL A 131 -10.71 2.43 31.36
CA VAL A 131 -11.73 3.30 31.95
C VAL A 131 -11.00 4.29 32.87
N SER A 132 -10.64 5.46 32.34
CA SER A 132 -10.70 6.78 33.02
C SER A 132 -9.85 7.86 32.33
N GLU A 133 -10.21 8.30 31.13
CA GLU A 133 -9.73 9.60 30.62
C GLU A 133 -10.86 10.42 30.01
N THR A 134 -10.90 11.70 30.36
CA THR A 134 -12.01 12.61 30.08
C THR A 134 -12.22 12.81 28.57
N LYS A 135 -13.49 12.96 28.15
CA LYS A 135 -13.95 13.09 26.74
C LYS A 135 -13.19 14.13 25.90
N THR A 136 -12.48 15.06 26.55
CA THR A 136 -11.68 16.12 25.95
C THR A 136 -10.42 15.60 25.23
N ASP A 137 -9.76 14.57 25.76
CA ASP A 137 -8.46 14.11 25.25
C ASP A 137 -8.59 13.23 23.99
N ALA A 138 -9.67 12.45 23.88
CA ALA A 138 -9.98 11.67 22.69
C ALA A 138 -10.27 12.57 21.48
N ALA A 139 -10.96 13.69 21.68
CA ALA A 139 -11.25 14.68 20.63
C ALA A 139 -9.98 15.41 20.15
N VAL A 140 -9.03 15.65 21.06
CA VAL A 140 -7.72 16.24 20.74
C VAL A 140 -6.84 15.25 19.99
N LYS A 141 -6.79 13.97 20.41
CA LYS A 141 -6.09 12.89 19.69
C LYS A 141 -6.65 12.71 18.27
N LEU A 142 -7.98 12.71 18.11
CA LEU A 142 -8.62 12.72 16.81
C LEU A 142 -8.18 13.94 16.00
N LYS A 143 -8.37 15.17 16.47
CA LYS A 143 -7.94 16.38 15.73
C LYS A 143 -6.47 16.35 15.28
N LYS A 144 -5.58 15.79 16.11
CA LYS A 144 -4.16 15.63 15.78
C LYS A 144 -3.93 14.58 14.68
N ALA A 145 -4.61 13.43 14.76
CA ALA A 145 -4.59 12.43 13.70
C ALA A 145 -5.14 13.00 12.38
N TRP A 146 -6.23 13.77 12.42
CA TRP A 146 -6.82 14.45 11.26
C TRP A 146 -5.84 15.43 10.60
N LYS A 147 -5.07 16.21 11.38
CA LYS A 147 -4.04 17.13 10.84
C LYS A 147 -2.91 16.39 10.12
N ASN A 148 -2.51 15.23 10.64
CA ASN A 148 -1.48 14.41 10.02
C ASN A 148 -1.97 13.76 8.72
N ILE A 149 -3.24 13.36 8.68
CA ILE A 149 -3.94 12.82 7.52
C ILE A 149 -4.05 13.87 6.41
N GLU A 150 -4.34 15.12 6.75
CA GLU A 150 -4.49 16.20 5.77
C GLU A 150 -3.20 16.50 5.00
N ASN A 151 -2.05 16.22 5.61
CA ASN A 151 -0.73 16.36 4.99
C ASN A 151 -0.35 15.19 4.07
N ALA A 152 -1.04 14.04 4.16
CA ALA A 152 -0.76 12.85 3.34
C ALA A 152 -1.47 12.85 1.97
N LYS A 153 -1.90 14.03 1.50
CA LYS A 153 -2.96 14.28 0.49
C LYS A 153 -2.76 13.73 -0.93
N ASN A 154 -1.75 12.93 -1.25
CA ASN A 154 -1.36 12.73 -2.65
C ASN A 154 -1.30 11.30 -3.18
N ASN A 155 -1.96 10.29 -2.60
CA ASN A 155 -2.21 9.03 -3.31
C ASN A 155 -3.47 8.32 -2.79
N ASN A 156 -4.45 8.11 -3.66
CA ASN A 156 -5.71 7.36 -3.40
C ASN A 156 -5.49 5.84 -3.32
N ILE A 157 -4.27 5.39 -3.03
CA ILE A 157 -3.87 3.99 -3.03
C ILE A 157 -3.59 3.59 -1.58
N ASP A 158 -4.55 2.91 -0.95
CA ASP A 158 -4.42 2.35 0.41
C ASP A 158 -3.61 1.03 0.37
N CYS A 159 -2.37 1.12 -0.10
CA CYS A 159 -1.44 -0.02 -0.17
C CYS A 159 -0.26 0.11 0.79
N ILE A 160 -0.33 0.99 1.79
CA ILE A 160 0.80 1.24 2.68
C ILE A 160 0.61 0.45 3.96
N SER A 161 1.53 -0.50 4.22
CA SER A 161 1.50 -1.29 5.45
C SER A 161 2.89 -1.69 5.92
N SER A 162 3.07 -1.80 7.23
CA SER A 162 4.36 -2.18 7.81
C SER A 162 4.76 -3.61 7.51
N HIS A 163 3.82 -4.56 7.51
CA HIS A 163 4.12 -5.98 7.29
C HIS A 163 4.59 -6.23 5.85
N GLY A 164 3.76 -5.88 4.86
CA GLY A 164 4.13 -6.02 3.45
C GLY A 164 5.38 -5.23 3.07
N SER A 165 5.62 -4.07 3.69
CA SER A 165 6.87 -3.32 3.49
C SER A 165 8.12 -4.09 3.92
N VAL A 166 8.09 -4.74 5.09
CA VAL A 166 9.22 -5.56 5.55
C VAL A 166 9.45 -6.73 4.58
N VAL A 167 8.38 -7.37 4.10
CA VAL A 167 8.47 -8.46 3.13
C VAL A 167 9.11 -7.96 1.82
N GLY A 168 8.66 -6.82 1.30
CA GLY A 168 9.24 -6.19 0.12
C GLY A 168 10.70 -5.78 0.32
N GLU A 169 11.06 -5.27 1.49
CA GLU A 169 12.45 -4.89 1.81
C GLU A 169 13.38 -6.09 1.86
N VAL A 170 12.98 -7.17 2.53
CA VAL A 170 13.74 -8.42 2.58
C VAL A 170 13.90 -8.99 1.17
N ALA A 171 12.83 -8.99 0.37
CA ALA A 171 12.85 -9.55 -0.97
C ALA A 171 13.79 -8.76 -1.91
N ALA A 172 13.62 -7.44 -2.02
CA ALA A 172 14.23 -6.70 -3.12
C ALA A 172 14.60 -5.24 -2.81
N ALA A 173 14.75 -4.82 -1.55
CA ALA A 173 15.22 -3.46 -1.27
C ALA A 173 16.57 -3.16 -1.95
N HIS A 174 16.75 -1.92 -2.39
CA HIS A 174 18.01 -1.47 -2.94
C HIS A 174 18.41 -0.10 -2.38
N PHE A 175 19.59 -0.07 -1.76
CA PHE A 175 20.20 1.09 -1.15
C PHE A 175 21.54 1.37 -1.83
N HIS A 176 21.55 2.26 -2.82
CA HIS A 176 22.73 2.59 -3.61
C HIS A 176 23.98 2.95 -2.76
N ARG A 177 23.79 3.76 -1.70
CA ARG A 177 24.89 4.18 -0.81
C ARG A 177 25.21 3.18 0.31
N LYS A 178 24.34 2.18 0.53
CA LYS A 178 24.44 1.22 1.65
C LYS A 178 24.08 -0.19 1.19
N PRO A 179 24.86 -0.81 0.27
CA PRO A 179 24.51 -2.11 -0.31
C PRO A 179 24.35 -3.24 0.71
N GLU A 180 24.96 -3.11 1.89
CA GLU A 180 24.78 -4.05 3.00
C GLU A 180 23.32 -4.17 3.45
N LYS A 181 22.52 -3.12 3.24
CA LYS A 181 21.08 -3.05 3.57
C LYS A 181 20.16 -3.54 2.46
N ASN A 182 20.68 -3.93 1.30
CA ASN A 182 19.84 -4.44 0.21
C ASN A 182 19.00 -5.65 0.66
N GLY A 183 17.90 -5.91 -0.03
CA GLY A 183 17.22 -7.19 0.02
C GLY A 183 18.03 -8.30 -0.65
N LEU A 184 17.36 -9.43 -0.88
CA LEU A 184 17.95 -10.58 -1.57
C LEU A 184 18.15 -10.33 -3.08
N ALA A 185 17.23 -9.60 -3.72
CA ALA A 185 17.23 -9.34 -5.16
C ALA A 185 17.10 -7.83 -5.45
N PRO A 186 18.16 -7.01 -5.21
CA PRO A 186 18.10 -5.56 -5.38
C PRO A 186 17.85 -5.11 -6.84
N GLY A 187 18.04 -5.98 -7.83
CA GLY A 187 17.71 -5.73 -9.23
C GLY A 187 16.24 -5.96 -9.60
N ALA A 188 15.49 -6.74 -8.80
CA ALA A 188 14.11 -7.12 -9.11
C ALA A 188 13.13 -5.95 -8.96
N GLN A 189 12.04 -5.97 -9.73
CA GLN A 189 10.92 -5.06 -9.57
C GLN A 189 9.81 -5.73 -8.75
N ILE A 190 8.98 -4.92 -8.11
CA ILE A 190 7.91 -5.35 -7.21
C ILE A 190 6.56 -4.89 -7.75
N LEU A 191 5.60 -5.82 -7.74
CA LEU A 191 4.18 -5.54 -7.77
C LEU A 191 3.62 -5.67 -6.36
N SER A 192 3.04 -4.61 -5.81
CA SER A 192 2.38 -4.69 -4.51
C SER A 192 0.93 -5.11 -4.70
N MET A 193 0.48 -6.13 -3.99
CA MET A 193 -0.90 -6.60 -4.06
C MET A 193 -1.45 -6.72 -2.64
N LYS A 194 -2.33 -5.78 -2.28
CA LYS A 194 -2.99 -5.80 -0.98
C LYS A 194 -4.10 -6.85 -0.99
N ALA A 195 -4.02 -7.80 -0.07
CA ALA A 195 -5.01 -8.85 0.10
C ALA A 195 -6.20 -8.42 0.97
N SER A 196 -7.37 -8.99 0.68
CA SER A 196 -8.61 -8.87 1.46
C SER A 196 -8.64 -9.83 2.66
N LYS A 197 -9.62 -9.62 3.57
CA LYS A 197 -9.95 -10.59 4.64
C LYS A 197 -10.56 -11.88 4.07
N GLU A 198 -11.40 -11.74 3.04
CA GLU A 198 -11.96 -12.84 2.24
C GLU A 198 -11.00 -13.10 1.08
N LEU A 199 -9.93 -13.82 1.39
CA LEU A 199 -8.76 -13.99 0.52
C LEU A 199 -9.15 -14.47 -0.90
N GLU A 200 -9.18 -13.56 -1.87
CA GLU A 200 -9.48 -13.86 -3.27
C GLU A 200 -8.23 -14.32 -4.04
N ILE A 201 -7.50 -15.31 -3.51
CA ILE A 201 -6.23 -15.82 -4.08
C ILE A 201 -6.35 -16.04 -5.59
N GLU A 202 -7.44 -16.64 -6.05
CA GLU A 202 -7.61 -16.98 -7.47
C GLU A 202 -7.55 -15.74 -8.37
N LYS A 203 -8.22 -14.64 -7.98
CA LYS A 203 -8.20 -13.38 -8.75
C LYS A 203 -6.81 -12.75 -8.72
N MET A 204 -6.13 -12.82 -7.59
CA MET A 204 -4.76 -12.29 -7.45
C MET A 204 -3.77 -13.09 -8.31
N LEU A 205 -3.87 -14.43 -8.32
CA LEU A 205 -3.05 -15.30 -9.15
C LEU A 205 -3.32 -15.10 -10.64
N LYS A 206 -4.59 -14.99 -11.04
CA LYS A 206 -4.96 -14.63 -12.42
C LYS A 206 -4.33 -13.30 -12.83
N LYS A 207 -4.38 -12.30 -11.94
CA LYS A 207 -3.76 -11.02 -12.20
C LYS A 207 -2.23 -11.10 -12.30
N CYS A 208 -1.58 -11.92 -11.48
CA CYS A 208 -0.15 -12.17 -11.59
C CYS A 208 0.24 -12.77 -12.96
N ILE A 209 -0.56 -13.73 -13.45
CA ILE A 209 -0.35 -14.36 -14.77
C ILE A 209 -0.52 -13.31 -15.88
N GLU A 210 -1.59 -12.51 -15.84
CA GLU A 210 -1.83 -11.44 -16.83
C GLU A 210 -0.68 -10.43 -16.89
N LEU A 211 -0.07 -10.11 -15.75
CA LEU A 211 0.99 -9.13 -15.63
C LEU A 211 2.39 -9.71 -15.88
N GLY A 212 2.50 -11.02 -16.13
CA GLY A 212 3.79 -11.69 -16.33
C GLY A 212 4.69 -11.68 -15.10
N VAL A 213 4.11 -11.86 -13.90
CA VAL A 213 4.88 -11.99 -12.66
C VAL A 213 5.68 -13.29 -12.67
N ASP A 214 6.97 -13.21 -12.36
CA ASP A 214 7.87 -14.36 -12.33
C ASP A 214 7.84 -15.10 -10.98
N ILE A 215 7.72 -14.34 -9.89
CA ILE A 215 7.78 -14.86 -8.52
C ILE A 215 6.65 -14.26 -7.70
N ILE A 216 5.92 -15.11 -6.96
CA ILE A 216 4.89 -14.68 -6.02
C ILE A 216 5.38 -14.94 -4.60
N ASN A 217 5.44 -13.89 -3.79
CA ASN A 217 5.59 -14.00 -2.34
C ASN A 217 4.21 -13.82 -1.70
N LEU A 218 3.75 -14.85 -1.00
CA LEU A 218 2.47 -14.88 -0.31
C LEU A 218 2.71 -14.98 1.20
N SER A 219 2.61 -13.85 1.89
CA SER A 219 2.87 -13.73 3.34
C SER A 219 1.62 -13.34 4.14
N VAL A 220 0.46 -13.81 3.67
CA VAL A 220 -0.83 -13.64 4.35
C VAL A 220 -1.16 -14.88 5.17
N VAL A 221 -1.49 -14.67 6.44
CA VAL A 221 -1.98 -15.74 7.32
C VAL A 221 -3.50 -15.74 7.27
N HIS A 222 -4.10 -16.68 6.54
CA HIS A 222 -5.51 -16.99 6.73
C HIS A 222 -5.62 -18.00 7.88
N SER A 223 -6.52 -17.75 8.83
CA SER A 223 -6.86 -18.72 9.87
C SER A 223 -7.70 -19.86 9.27
N ILE A 224 -7.12 -20.65 8.36
CA ILE A 224 -7.77 -21.87 7.81
C ILE A 224 -7.77 -23.01 8.86
N PHE A 225 -7.11 -22.83 10.02
CA PHE A 225 -7.02 -23.85 11.07
C PHE A 225 -7.76 -23.52 12.38
N LYS A 226 -8.80 -22.69 12.37
CA LYS A 226 -9.63 -22.48 13.58
C LYS A 226 -10.83 -23.43 13.72
N HIS A 227 -11.08 -24.31 12.75
CA HIS A 227 -12.08 -25.37 12.85
C HIS A 227 -11.55 -26.68 12.27
N ARG A 228 -10.74 -27.40 13.05
CA ARG A 228 -10.68 -28.85 13.04
C ARG A 228 -10.54 -29.35 14.46
#